data_AF-H9M995-F1
#
_entry.id   AF-H9M995-F1
#
_cell.length_a   1.000
_cell.length_b   1.000
_cell.length_c   1.000
_cell.angle_alpha   90.00
_cell.angle_beta   90.00
_cell.angle_gamma   90.00
#
_symmetry.space_group_name_H-M   'P 1'
#
loop_
_entity.id
_entity.type
_entity.pdbx_description
1 polymer ?
#
loop_
_entity_poly.entity_id
_entity_poly.type
_entity_poly.pdbx_seq_one_letter_code
_entity_poly.pdbx_strand_id
1 'polypeptide(L)'
;ALFQSTSTVVQDGGRSYNNLFDALVDTHISAMEALGYPNIPLIVTESGWPSGGADVATVANAQAYNNNLIRHVLSNAGTPKRPGTSIETYIFALFNENQKTGPETERNFGLFYPNQQSVYSVSIPP
;
A
#
# COMPACT_ATOMS: atom_id res chain seq x y z
N ALA A 1 -1.18 3.42 9.20
CA ALA A 1 -0.57 2.76 8.03
C ALA A 1 -1.33 1.51 7.58
N LEU A 2 -1.70 0.61 8.51
CA LEU A 2 -2.32 -0.70 8.21
C LEU A 2 -3.80 -0.67 7.75
N PHE A 3 -4.36 0.50 7.38
CA PHE A 3 -5.78 0.66 7.00
C PHE A 3 -6.81 0.21 8.08
N GLN A 4 -6.46 0.32 9.35
CA GLN A 4 -7.32 -0.09 10.48
C GLN A 4 -7.96 1.08 11.23
N SER A 5 -7.70 2.34 10.83
CA SER A 5 -8.30 3.48 11.51
C SER A 5 -9.81 3.51 11.28
N THR A 6 -10.57 3.70 12.36
CA THR A 6 -12.03 3.88 12.32
C THR A 6 -12.44 5.35 12.30
N SER A 7 -11.46 6.26 12.41
CA SER A 7 -11.68 7.70 12.42
C SER A 7 -10.64 8.42 11.55
N THR A 8 -10.91 9.68 11.25
CA THR A 8 -9.99 10.55 10.51
C THR A 8 -8.69 10.74 11.28
N VAL A 9 -7.58 10.37 10.63
CA VAL A 9 -6.22 10.55 11.18
C VAL A 9 -5.68 11.93 10.81
N VAL A 10 -5.97 12.38 9.58
CA VAL A 10 -5.56 13.70 9.08
C VAL A 10 -6.74 14.36 8.38
N GLN A 11 -7.04 15.60 8.77
CA GLN A 11 -7.99 16.47 8.07
C GLN A 11 -7.19 17.51 7.27
N ASP A 12 -7.36 17.54 5.96
CA ASP A 12 -6.75 18.53 5.05
C ASP A 12 -7.87 19.29 4.32
N GLY A 13 -8.21 20.47 4.83
CA GLY A 13 -9.37 21.22 4.35
C GLY A 13 -10.65 20.37 4.42
N GLY A 14 -11.29 20.16 3.27
CA GLY A 14 -12.48 19.32 3.13
C GLY A 14 -12.21 17.82 2.94
N ARG A 15 -10.93 17.38 2.98
CA ARG A 15 -10.54 15.98 2.74
C ARG A 15 -10.18 15.30 4.06
N SER A 16 -10.73 14.11 4.28
CA SER A 16 -10.47 13.30 5.47
C SER A 16 -9.70 12.04 5.10
N TYR A 17 -8.51 11.87 5.68
CA TYR A 17 -7.64 10.73 5.44
C TYR A 17 -7.67 9.79 6.63
N ASN A 18 -8.09 8.55 6.38
CA ASN A 18 -8.16 7.48 7.39
C ASN A 18 -6.95 6.53 7.32
N ASN A 19 -6.14 6.63 6.27
CA ASN A 19 -4.94 5.83 6.08
C ASN A 19 -3.84 6.68 5.40
N LEU A 20 -2.60 6.22 5.54
CA LEU A 20 -1.42 6.94 5.02
C LEU A 20 -1.26 6.77 3.50
N PHE A 21 -1.75 5.67 2.93
CA PHE A 21 -1.65 5.39 1.50
C PHE A 21 -2.38 6.47 0.68
N ASP A 22 -3.64 6.78 1.04
CA ASP A 22 -4.42 7.83 0.39
C ASP A 22 -3.74 9.19 0.50
N ALA A 23 -3.18 9.51 1.68
CA ALA A 23 -2.48 10.77 1.89
C ALA A 23 -1.23 10.88 1.00
N LEU A 24 -0.46 9.80 0.84
CA LEU A 24 0.72 9.78 -0.03
C LEU A 24 0.34 9.88 -1.51
N VAL A 25 -0.70 9.18 -1.95
CA VAL A 25 -1.21 9.25 -3.33
C VAL A 25 -1.68 10.68 -3.64
N ASP A 26 -2.47 11.29 -2.75
CA ASP A 26 -2.97 12.65 -2.95
C ASP A 26 -1.90 13.73 -2.85
N THR A 27 -0.81 13.46 -2.13
CA THR A 27 0.38 14.32 -2.14
C THR A 27 0.99 14.37 -3.54
N HIS A 28 1.16 13.23 -4.21
CA HIS A 28 1.69 13.16 -5.57
C HIS A 28 0.74 13.79 -6.59
N ILE A 29 -0.58 13.54 -6.45
CA ILE A 29 -1.59 14.19 -7.31
C ILE A 29 -1.54 15.71 -7.16
N SER A 30 -1.44 16.22 -5.93
CA SER A 30 -1.37 17.66 -5.68
C SER A 30 -0.10 18.28 -6.28
N ALA A 31 1.03 17.57 -6.26
CA ALA A 31 2.25 18.01 -6.92
C ALA A 31 2.10 18.09 -8.45
N MET A 32 1.46 17.09 -9.07
CA MET A 32 1.17 17.12 -10.52
C MET A 32 0.25 18.29 -10.90
N GLU A 33 -0.80 18.54 -10.10
CA GLU A 33 -1.70 19.68 -10.30
C GLU A 33 -0.98 21.03 -10.18
N ALA A 34 -0.10 21.18 -9.18
CA ALA A 34 0.67 22.41 -8.98
C ALA A 34 1.60 22.72 -10.18
N LEU A 35 2.02 21.69 -10.92
CA LEU A 35 2.80 21.81 -12.16
C LEU A 35 1.94 21.97 -13.41
N GLY A 36 0.60 22.02 -13.30
CA GLY A 36 -0.31 22.19 -14.42
C GLY A 36 -0.71 20.88 -15.11
N TYR A 37 -0.52 19.72 -14.47
CA TYR A 37 -0.85 18.40 -15.02
C TYR A 37 -1.97 17.68 -14.24
N PRO A 38 -3.20 18.22 -14.17
CA PRO A 38 -4.26 17.68 -13.32
C PRO A 38 -4.79 16.30 -13.75
N ASN A 39 -4.61 15.95 -15.03
CA ASN A 39 -5.26 14.79 -15.65
C ASN A 39 -4.34 13.58 -15.84
N ILE A 40 -3.08 13.64 -15.37
CA ILE A 40 -2.18 12.49 -15.47
C ILE A 40 -2.67 11.39 -14.50
N PRO A 41 -2.94 10.16 -15.00
CA PRO A 41 -3.24 9.02 -14.15
C PRO A 41 -2.03 8.66 -13.27
N LEU A 42 -2.29 8.21 -12.04
CA LEU A 42 -1.26 7.74 -11.12
C LEU A 42 -1.38 6.22 -10.97
N ILE A 43 -0.28 5.52 -11.14
CA ILE A 43 -0.12 4.09 -10.86
C ILE A 43 0.84 3.95 -9.69
N VAL A 44 0.47 3.15 -8.69
CA VAL A 44 1.37 2.81 -7.58
C VAL A 44 2.15 1.56 -8.00
N THR A 45 3.39 1.74 -8.45
CA THR A 45 4.21 0.64 -8.97
C THR A 45 4.77 -0.28 -7.87
N GLU A 46 4.86 0.19 -6.63
CA GLU A 46 5.32 -0.61 -5.50
C GLU A 46 4.64 -0.14 -4.21
N SER A 47 4.06 -1.08 -3.48
CA SER A 47 3.57 -0.86 -2.12
C SER A 47 3.53 -2.19 -1.37
N GLY A 48 4.04 -2.22 -0.14
CA GLY A 48 4.14 -3.45 0.63
C GLY A 48 4.60 -3.23 2.06
N TRP A 49 4.61 -4.30 2.84
CA TRP A 49 5.06 -4.27 4.24
C TRP A 49 5.87 -5.53 4.57
N PRO A 50 7.07 -5.38 5.17
CA PRO A 50 7.95 -6.51 5.45
C PRO A 50 7.43 -7.36 6.61
N SER A 51 7.61 -8.67 6.51
CA SER A 51 7.14 -9.66 7.49
C SER A 51 8.15 -9.98 8.60
N GLY A 52 9.38 -9.47 8.48
CA GLY A 52 10.49 -9.70 9.41
C GLY A 52 11.59 -8.65 9.28
N GLY A 53 12.55 -8.65 10.21
CA GLY A 53 13.75 -7.82 10.16
C GLY A 53 13.71 -6.48 10.90
N ALA A 54 12.59 -6.14 11.55
CA ALA A 54 12.42 -4.99 12.43
C ALA A 54 11.21 -5.17 13.37
N ASP A 55 11.11 -4.39 14.44
CA ASP A 55 10.05 -4.54 15.46
C ASP A 55 8.62 -4.46 14.89
N VAL A 56 8.38 -3.57 13.91
CA VAL A 56 7.07 -3.41 13.26
C VAL A 56 6.91 -4.27 12.00
N ALA A 57 7.99 -4.93 11.56
CA ALA A 57 8.01 -5.83 10.41
C ALA A 57 7.65 -7.24 10.90
N THR A 58 6.35 -7.50 11.03
CA THR A 58 5.82 -8.77 11.52
C THR A 58 4.89 -9.38 10.49
N VAL A 59 4.77 -10.71 10.49
CA VAL A 59 3.81 -11.44 9.64
C VAL A 59 2.40 -10.88 9.80
N ALA A 60 1.97 -10.56 11.03
CA ALA A 60 0.65 -10.00 11.30
C ALA A 60 0.45 -8.62 10.65
N ASN A 61 1.43 -7.72 10.75
CA ASN A 61 1.36 -6.39 10.14
C ASN A 61 1.43 -6.47 8.61
N ALA A 62 2.28 -7.34 8.06
CA ALA A 62 2.39 -7.56 6.62
C ALA A 62 1.07 -8.09 6.03
N GLN A 63 0.47 -9.09 6.70
CA GLN A 63 -0.83 -9.62 6.33
C GLN A 63 -1.93 -8.55 6.41
N ALA A 64 -1.96 -7.75 7.48
CA ALA A 64 -2.96 -6.70 7.64
C ALA A 64 -2.82 -5.62 6.55
N TYR A 65 -1.60 -5.15 6.31
CA TYR A 65 -1.32 -4.11 5.32
C TYR A 65 -1.72 -4.57 3.92
N ASN A 66 -1.17 -5.68 3.44
CA ASN A 66 -1.37 -6.13 2.06
C ASN A 66 -2.83 -6.52 1.77
N ASN A 67 -3.51 -7.24 2.69
CA ASN A 67 -4.92 -7.57 2.48
C ASN A 67 -5.85 -6.35 2.53
N ASN A 68 -5.56 -5.38 3.40
CA ASN A 68 -6.38 -4.17 3.45
C ASN A 68 -6.10 -3.24 2.26
N LEU A 69 -4.85 -3.18 1.79
CA LEU A 69 -4.50 -2.50 0.54
C LEU A 69 -5.27 -3.10 -0.64
N ILE A 70 -5.24 -4.43 -0.82
CA ILE A 70 -6.01 -5.13 -1.85
C ILE A 70 -7.49 -4.76 -1.76
N ARG A 71 -8.09 -4.86 -0.57
CA ARG A 71 -9.51 -4.53 -0.38
C ARG A 71 -9.81 -3.08 -0.74
N HIS A 72 -8.93 -2.16 -0.35
CA HIS A 72 -9.10 -0.73 -0.61
C HIS A 72 -9.02 -0.41 -2.11
N VAL A 73 -7.99 -0.88 -2.81
CA VAL A 73 -7.80 -0.54 -4.24
C VAL A 73 -8.84 -1.20 -5.14
N LEU A 74 -9.37 -2.37 -4.74
CA LEU A 74 -10.45 -3.08 -5.46
C LEU A 74 -11.86 -2.59 -5.11
N SER A 75 -12.04 -1.76 -4.08
CA SER A 75 -13.37 -1.26 -3.71
C SER A 75 -13.86 -0.10 -4.59
N ASN A 76 -13.06 0.36 -5.54
CA ASN A 76 -13.30 1.56 -6.36
C ASN A 76 -13.55 2.85 -5.54
N ALA A 77 -13.08 2.89 -4.28
CA ALA A 77 -13.25 4.08 -3.44
C ALA A 77 -12.43 5.26 -3.98
N GLY A 78 -11.24 4.97 -4.51
CA GLY A 78 -10.23 5.97 -4.83
C GLY A 78 -9.68 6.65 -3.58
N THR A 79 -9.12 7.84 -3.76
CA THR A 79 -8.64 8.70 -2.66
C THR A 79 -9.60 9.85 -2.38
N PRO A 80 -9.48 10.56 -1.25
CA PRO A 80 -10.26 11.77 -0.99
C PRO A 80 -10.17 12.84 -2.09
N LYS A 81 -9.04 12.99 -2.78
CA LYS A 81 -8.87 13.97 -3.88
C LYS A 81 -9.35 13.45 -5.23
N ARG A 82 -9.31 12.15 -5.49
CA ARG A 82 -9.84 11.50 -6.71
C ARG A 82 -10.81 10.36 -6.34
N PRO A 83 -11.99 10.68 -5.78
CA PRO A 83 -12.95 9.65 -5.37
C PRO A 83 -13.53 8.91 -6.58
N GLY A 84 -13.87 7.64 -6.39
CA GLY A 84 -14.51 6.81 -7.43
C GLY A 84 -13.58 6.34 -8.55
N THR A 85 -12.29 6.63 -8.46
CA THR A 85 -11.27 6.19 -9.43
C THR A 85 -10.40 5.14 -8.79
N SER A 86 -10.38 3.91 -9.34
CA SER A 86 -9.48 2.86 -8.86
C SER A 86 -8.02 3.26 -9.05
N ILE A 87 -7.16 2.81 -8.14
CA ILE A 87 -5.72 3.10 -8.17
C ILE A 87 -5.03 1.80 -8.55
N GLU A 88 -4.59 1.69 -9.80
CA GLU A 88 -3.78 0.55 -10.21
C GLU A 88 -2.54 0.47 -9.32
N THR A 89 -2.38 -0.68 -8.65
CA THR A 89 -1.41 -0.86 -7.58
C THR A 89 -0.75 -2.22 -7.69
N TYR A 90 0.58 -2.21 -7.62
CA TYR A 90 1.41 -3.41 -7.65
C TYR A 90 1.98 -3.66 -6.25
N ILE A 91 1.71 -4.84 -5.70
CA ILE A 91 2.21 -5.22 -4.38
C ILE A 91 3.69 -5.60 -4.49
N PHE A 92 4.50 -4.95 -3.67
CA PHE A 92 5.90 -5.30 -3.50
C PHE A 92 6.05 -6.28 -2.31
N ALA A 93 6.41 -7.55 -2.50
CA ALA A 93 6.68 -8.24 -3.77
C ALA A 93 6.14 -9.68 -3.74
N LEU A 94 6.29 -10.40 -4.86
CA LEU A 94 5.80 -11.78 -4.93
C LEU A 94 6.55 -12.72 -3.97
N PHE A 95 7.88 -12.63 -3.94
CA PHE A 95 8.73 -13.54 -3.15
C PHE A 95 9.61 -12.78 -2.16
N ASN A 96 10.01 -13.47 -1.08
CA ASN A 96 11.15 -13.03 -0.26
C ASN A 96 12.45 -13.15 -1.08
N GLU A 97 13.17 -12.04 -1.23
CA GLU A 97 14.37 -11.95 -2.07
C GLU A 97 15.64 -11.94 -1.20
N ASN A 98 16.20 -13.12 -0.95
CA ASN A 98 17.32 -13.30 -0.01
C ASN A 98 18.65 -12.63 -0.42
N GLN A 99 18.79 -12.23 -1.68
CA GLN A 99 19.98 -11.54 -2.20
C GLN A 99 19.89 -10.01 -2.13
N LYS A 100 18.76 -9.44 -1.68
CA LYS A 100 18.65 -7.98 -1.52
C LYS A 100 19.63 -7.47 -0.47
N THR A 101 20.34 -6.40 -0.84
CA THR A 101 21.26 -5.67 0.04
C THR A 101 20.50 -4.67 0.91
N GLY A 102 21.15 -4.13 1.94
CA GLY A 102 20.53 -3.16 2.85
C GLY A 102 19.87 -3.80 4.09
N PRO A 103 18.90 -3.11 4.71
CA PRO A 103 18.25 -3.54 5.95
C PRO A 103 17.68 -4.97 5.89
N GLU A 104 17.55 -5.62 7.05
CA GLU A 104 16.99 -6.99 7.12
C GLU A 104 15.56 -7.09 6.57
N THR A 105 14.78 -6.01 6.68
CA THR A 105 13.43 -5.94 6.11
C THR A 105 13.38 -6.19 4.60
N GLU A 106 14.42 -5.80 3.86
CA GLU A 106 14.48 -5.93 2.40
C GLU A 106 14.33 -7.38 1.93
N ARG A 107 14.75 -8.36 2.75
CA ARG A 107 14.68 -9.78 2.44
C ARG A 107 13.32 -10.41 2.77
N ASN A 108 12.36 -9.62 3.28
CA ASN A 108 11.15 -10.11 3.94
C ASN A 108 9.83 -9.48 3.43
N PHE A 109 9.82 -8.86 2.24
CA PHE A 109 8.62 -8.23 1.63
C PHE A 109 7.67 -9.19 0.88
N GLY A 110 8.06 -10.44 0.70
CA GLY A 110 7.33 -11.41 -0.10
C GLY A 110 5.94 -11.73 0.45
N LEU A 111 4.97 -11.85 -0.47
CA LEU A 111 3.72 -12.57 -0.22
C LEU A 111 3.98 -14.07 0.00
N PHE A 112 4.99 -14.61 -0.69
CA PHE A 112 5.37 -16.02 -0.67
C PHE A 112 6.85 -16.21 -0.34
N TYR A 113 7.17 -17.35 0.25
CA TYR A 113 8.54 -17.85 0.29
C TYR A 113 8.97 -18.33 -1.11
N PRO A 114 10.28 -18.46 -1.39
CA PRO A 114 10.77 -18.98 -2.68
C PRO A 114 10.26 -20.39 -3.03
N ASN A 115 9.86 -21.18 -2.03
CA ASN A 115 9.25 -22.49 -2.20
C ASN A 115 7.73 -22.43 -2.52
N GLN A 116 7.20 -21.23 -2.81
CA GLN A 116 5.79 -20.94 -3.14
C GLN A 116 4.80 -21.10 -1.99
N GLN A 117 5.25 -21.47 -0.79
CA GLN A 117 4.40 -21.42 0.39
C GLN A 117 4.13 -19.96 0.74
N SER A 118 2.89 -19.64 1.11
CA SER A 118 2.54 -18.28 1.54
C SER A 118 3.27 -17.93 2.84
N VAL A 119 3.79 -16.70 2.93
CA VAL A 119 4.31 -16.17 4.21
C VAL A 119 3.14 -15.92 5.17
N TYR A 120 2.01 -15.50 4.63
CA TYR A 120 0.72 -15.29 5.30
C TYR A 120 -0.42 -15.47 4.30
N SER A 121 -1.65 -15.63 4.79
CA SER A 121 -2.82 -15.74 3.91
C SER A 121 -3.07 -14.41 3.16
N VAL A 122 -3.18 -14.49 1.84
CA VAL A 122 -3.48 -13.36 0.94
C VAL A 122 -4.85 -13.58 0.31
N SER A 123 -5.73 -12.60 0.45
CA SER A 123 -7.09 -12.59 -0.09
C SER A 123 -7.14 -11.82 -1.39
N ILE A 124 -6.89 -12.51 -2.50
CA ILE A 124 -7.05 -11.96 -3.85
C ILE A 124 -8.42 -12.46 -4.37
N PRO A 125 -9.37 -11.57 -4.71
CA PRO A 125 -10.62 -11.99 -5.34
C PRO A 125 -10.34 -12.73 -6.65
N PRO A 126 -11.19 -13.70 -7.04
CA PRO A 126 -11.08 -14.40 -8.32
C PRO A 126 -11.25 -13.47 -9.52
#